data_AF-A0AAX2JD19-F1
#
_entry.id   AF-A0AAX2JD19-F1
#
_cell.length_a   1.000
_cell.length_b   1.000
_cell.length_c   1.000
_cell.angle_alpha   90.00
_cell.angle_beta   90.00
_cell.angle_gamma   90.00
#
_symmetry.space_group_name_H-M   'P 1'
#
loop_
_entity.id
_entity.type
_entity.pdbx_description
1 polymer ?
#
loop_
_entity_poly.entity_id
_entity_poly.type
_entity_poly.pdbx_seq_one_letter_code
_entity_poly.pdbx_strand_id
1 'polypeptide(L)'
;MLCFLGGYINAICIVKYSYTVSHFTGNISKAAINISQGNFSEVFKVLTILIAFVIGTTISGSLVDGREFNLKRRYGYASIILGTGLLVLYSFLYDTLPFFYYLPFMVGVENGLFISYKGVVVRTSHITGSLTDMGVYIGHCIKGKTEDKWKVYFCLFTILAFMAGGFFGIEAFYIFKKEAFLIAAFLYIGVGLTYFTIRQRYQKVIGYPDLKLY
;
A
#
# COMPACT_ATOMS: atom_id res chain seq x y z
N MET A 1 2.05 -3.07 -9.27
CA MET A 1 2.29 -1.62 -9.27
C MET A 1 2.05 -1.02 -7.89
N LEU A 2 0.89 -1.23 -7.27
CA LEU A 2 0.65 -0.77 -5.89
C LEU A 2 1.62 -1.39 -4.86
N CYS A 3 1.87 -2.71 -4.88
CA CYS A 3 2.89 -3.31 -4.00
C CYS A 3 4.28 -2.69 -4.15
N PHE A 4 4.65 -2.31 -5.39
CA PHE A 4 5.89 -1.59 -5.67
C PHE A 4 5.89 -0.21 -5.00
N LEU A 5 4.80 0.56 -5.10
CA LEU A 5 4.69 1.86 -4.44
C LEU A 5 4.71 1.75 -2.91
N GLY A 6 4.05 0.72 -2.36
CA GLY A 6 4.13 0.41 -0.93
C GLY A 6 5.57 0.16 -0.48
N GLY A 7 6.34 -0.63 -1.26
CA GLY A 7 7.76 -0.85 -1.01
C GLY A 7 8.59 0.42 -1.12
N TYR A 8 8.35 1.20 -2.17
CA TYR A 8 9.03 2.47 -2.45
C TYR A 8 8.87 3.47 -1.31
N ILE A 9 7.62 3.77 -0.92
CA ILE A 9 7.33 4.70 0.19
C ILE A 9 7.89 4.17 1.50
N ASN A 10 7.70 2.87 1.79
CA ASN A 10 8.14 2.30 3.06
C ASN A 10 9.67 2.33 3.21
N ALA A 11 10.43 2.02 2.16
CA ALA A 11 11.88 2.04 2.20
C ALA A 11 12.43 3.47 2.39
N ILE A 12 11.84 4.46 1.70
CA ILE A 12 12.18 5.88 1.91
C ILE A 12 11.88 6.30 3.36
N CYS A 13 10.75 5.87 3.93
CA CYS A 13 10.41 6.20 5.32
C CYS A 13 11.39 5.60 6.32
N ILE A 14 11.89 4.38 6.07
CA ILE A 14 12.91 3.77 6.91
C ILE A 14 14.19 4.60 6.89
N VAL A 15 14.67 5.01 5.70
CA VAL A 15 15.91 5.78 5.58
C VAL A 15 15.77 7.19 6.14
N LYS A 16 14.64 7.87 5.89
CA LYS A 16 14.43 9.27 6.31
C LYS A 16 13.99 9.41 7.77
N TYR A 17 13.09 8.55 8.23
CA TYR A 17 12.42 8.69 9.53
C TYR A 17 12.78 7.57 10.52
N SER A 18 13.55 6.55 10.13
CA SER A 18 13.83 5.36 10.94
C SER A 18 12.58 4.54 11.30
N TYR A 19 11.46 4.77 10.61
CA TYR A 19 10.17 4.13 10.86
C TYR A 19 9.61 3.50 9.59
N THR A 20 8.96 2.35 9.75
CA THR A 20 8.14 1.77 8.69
C THR A 20 6.77 2.43 8.71
N VAL A 21 6.11 2.51 7.56
CA VAL A 21 4.72 3.02 7.46
C VAL A 21 3.71 1.93 7.10
N SER A 22 4.20 0.70 6.89
CA SER A 22 3.38 -0.49 6.59
C SER A 22 3.62 -1.68 7.54
N HIS A 23 4.74 -1.73 8.28
CA HIS A 23 5.15 -2.89 9.08
C HIS A 23 4.99 -2.62 10.57
N PHE A 24 3.80 -2.87 11.08
CA PHE A 24 3.45 -2.52 12.46
C PHE A 24 4.00 -3.48 13.52
N THR A 25 4.30 -4.73 13.19
CA THR A 25 4.96 -5.67 14.12
C THR A 25 6.29 -5.09 14.59
N GLY A 26 7.12 -4.59 13.66
CA GLY A 26 8.39 -3.95 14.00
C GLY A 26 8.21 -2.64 14.77
N ASN A 27 7.24 -1.80 14.39
CA ASN A 27 6.96 -0.56 15.10
C ASN A 27 6.44 -0.80 16.53
N ILE A 28 5.57 -1.79 16.74
CA ILE A 28 5.09 -2.18 18.09
C ILE A 28 6.24 -2.70 18.94
N SER A 29 7.13 -3.55 18.39
CA SER A 29 8.35 -3.97 19.10
C SER A 29 9.24 -2.78 19.46
N LYS A 30 9.42 -1.82 18.55
CA LYS A 30 10.15 -0.57 18.84
C LYS A 30 9.47 0.24 19.94
N ALA A 31 8.15 0.35 19.95
CA ALA A 31 7.43 1.02 21.03
C ALA A 31 7.67 0.34 22.37
N ALA A 32 7.61 -0.99 22.45
CA ALA A 32 7.88 -1.74 23.68
C ALA A 32 9.31 -1.51 24.19
N ILE A 33 10.31 -1.52 23.30
CA ILE A 33 11.71 -1.21 23.64
C ILE A 33 11.82 0.22 24.20
N ASN A 34 11.19 1.21 23.53
CA ASN A 34 11.24 2.60 23.97
C ASN A 34 10.52 2.83 25.31
N ILE A 35 9.42 2.11 25.59
CA ILE A 35 8.77 2.11 26.91
C ILE A 35 9.77 1.64 27.98
N SER A 36 10.45 0.51 27.73
CA SER A 36 11.44 -0.03 28.68
C SER A 36 12.62 0.92 28.92
N GLN A 37 12.94 1.79 27.97
CA GLN A 37 14.02 2.76 28.05
C GLN A 37 13.56 4.13 28.58
N GLY A 38 12.27 4.31 28.86
CA GLY A 38 11.68 5.60 29.27
C GLY A 38 11.57 6.64 28.16
N ASN A 39 11.78 6.25 26.89
CA ASN A 39 11.72 7.15 25.74
C ASN A 39 10.28 7.27 25.20
N PHE A 40 9.42 7.97 25.95
CA PHE A 40 8.01 8.12 25.59
C PHE A 40 7.77 8.95 24.32
N SER A 41 8.73 9.78 23.90
CA SER A 41 8.63 10.56 22.65
C SER A 41 8.52 9.64 21.42
N GLU A 42 9.38 8.61 21.35
CA GLU A 42 9.36 7.64 20.25
C GLU A 42 8.12 6.73 20.31
N VAL A 43 7.63 6.42 21.51
CA VAL A 43 6.35 5.70 21.69
C VAL A 43 5.20 6.49 21.08
N PHE A 44 5.13 7.80 21.35
CA PHE A 44 4.10 8.66 20.77
C PHE A 44 4.18 8.73 19.24
N LYS A 45 5.39 8.76 18.67
CA LYS A 45 5.58 8.68 17.20
C LYS A 45 5.04 7.36 16.65
N VAL A 46 5.30 6.21 17.28
CA VAL A 46 4.74 4.93 16.84
C VAL A 46 3.21 4.92 16.91
N LEU A 47 2.64 5.43 18.00
CA LEU A 47 1.18 5.48 18.17
C LEU A 47 0.50 6.35 17.11
N THR A 48 1.07 7.52 16.81
CA THR A 48 0.54 8.42 15.77
C THR A 48 0.64 7.81 14.37
N ILE A 49 1.72 7.10 14.05
CA ILE A 49 1.84 6.33 12.79
C ILE A 49 0.73 5.28 12.69
N LEU A 50 0.49 4.52 13.77
CA LEU A 50 -0.58 3.51 13.83
C LEU A 50 -1.96 4.13 13.64
N ILE A 51 -2.25 5.23 14.35
CA ILE A 51 -3.53 5.93 14.25
C ILE A 51 -3.75 6.46 12.82
N ALA A 52 -2.74 7.09 12.22
CA ALA A 52 -2.85 7.59 10.85
C ALA A 52 -3.15 6.46 9.84
N PHE A 53 -2.47 5.32 9.97
CA PHE A 53 -2.77 4.14 9.15
C PHE A 53 -4.19 3.63 9.37
N VAL A 54 -4.62 3.50 10.63
CA VAL A 54 -5.97 3.04 10.97
C VAL A 54 -7.03 3.97 10.39
N ILE A 55 -6.87 5.29 10.52
CA ILE A 55 -7.76 6.28 9.89
C ILE A 55 -7.85 6.05 8.38
N GLY A 56 -6.70 5.83 7.71
CA GLY A 56 -6.67 5.51 6.28
C GLY A 56 -7.46 4.24 5.96
N THR A 57 -7.24 3.15 6.71
CA THR A 57 -7.98 1.90 6.51
C THR A 57 -9.48 2.06 6.78
N THR A 58 -9.88 2.84 7.80
CA THR A 58 -11.28 3.13 8.12
C THR A 58 -11.97 3.87 6.97
N ILE A 59 -11.31 4.89 6.41
CA ILE A 59 -11.86 5.61 5.23
C ILE A 59 -12.01 4.64 4.06
N SER A 60 -11.00 3.85 3.74
CA SER A 60 -11.11 2.87 2.64
C SER A 60 -12.19 1.82 2.88
N GLY A 61 -12.37 1.36 4.12
CA GLY A 61 -13.42 0.42 4.49
C GLY A 61 -14.82 1.02 4.34
N SER A 62 -14.98 2.30 4.66
CA SER A 62 -16.25 3.03 4.42
C SER A 62 -16.53 3.24 2.93
N LEU A 63 -15.48 3.27 2.09
CA LEU A 63 -15.59 3.44 0.65
C LEU A 63 -15.80 2.12 -0.10
N VAL A 64 -15.67 0.94 0.52
CA VAL A 64 -15.71 -0.37 -0.15
C VAL A 64 -16.79 -1.26 0.45
N ASP A 65 -17.92 -1.38 -0.25
CA ASP A 65 -19.12 -2.11 0.23
C ASP A 65 -19.05 -3.65 0.11
N GLY A 66 -17.87 -4.25 -0.05
CA GLY A 66 -17.79 -5.68 -0.35
C GLY A 66 -16.40 -6.26 -0.17
N ARG A 67 -16.36 -7.58 0.12
CA ARG A 67 -15.11 -8.29 0.37
C ARG A 67 -14.34 -8.62 -0.91
N GLU A 68 -14.99 -8.62 -2.08
CA GLU A 68 -14.35 -8.96 -3.35
C GLU A 68 -14.03 -7.74 -4.21
N PHE A 69 -12.86 -7.80 -4.83
CA PHE A 69 -12.37 -6.80 -5.75
C PHE A 69 -13.27 -6.72 -6.99
N ASN A 70 -13.70 -5.51 -7.30
CA ASN A 70 -14.56 -5.21 -8.43
C ASN A 70 -13.97 -4.04 -9.23
N LEU A 71 -14.25 -3.95 -10.53
CA LEU A 71 -13.71 -2.89 -11.41
C LEU A 71 -14.45 -1.53 -11.25
N LYS A 72 -14.71 -1.11 -10.00
CA LYS A 72 -15.41 0.14 -9.66
C LYS A 72 -14.50 1.36 -9.83
N ARG A 73 -15.09 2.55 -10.01
CA ARG A 73 -14.30 3.79 -10.24
C ARG A 73 -13.46 4.21 -9.03
N ARG A 74 -13.91 3.87 -7.81
CA ARG A 74 -13.28 4.23 -6.53
C ARG A 74 -11.79 3.91 -6.43
N TYR A 75 -11.33 2.78 -6.98
CA TYR A 75 -9.92 2.39 -6.95
C TYR A 75 -9.00 3.37 -7.71
N GLY A 76 -9.44 3.81 -8.89
CA GLY A 76 -8.72 4.79 -9.69
C GLY A 76 -8.70 6.16 -9.02
N TYR A 77 -9.86 6.63 -8.55
CA TYR A 77 -9.96 7.89 -7.83
C TYR A 77 -9.11 7.92 -6.57
N ALA A 78 -9.14 6.85 -5.76
CA ALA A 78 -8.33 6.80 -4.56
C ALA A 78 -6.83 6.94 -4.88
N SER A 79 -6.32 6.23 -5.89
CA SER A 79 -4.91 6.33 -6.29
C SER A 79 -4.54 7.76 -6.76
N ILE A 80 -5.42 8.42 -7.52
CA ILE A 80 -5.21 9.82 -7.94
C ILE A 80 -5.23 10.75 -6.72
N ILE A 81 -6.22 10.62 -5.85
CA ILE A 81 -6.37 11.48 -4.65
C ILE A 81 -5.14 11.35 -3.76
N LEU A 82 -4.67 10.12 -3.51
CA LEU A 82 -3.47 9.85 -2.72
C LEU A 82 -2.22 10.50 -3.34
N GLY A 83 -2.03 10.34 -4.65
CA GLY A 83 -0.91 10.98 -5.35
C GLY A 83 -1.00 12.50 -5.34
N THR A 84 -2.18 13.08 -5.58
CA THR A 84 -2.38 14.54 -5.55
C THR A 84 -2.19 15.12 -4.14
N GLY A 85 -2.66 14.44 -3.10
CA GLY A 85 -2.44 14.87 -1.72
C GLY A 85 -0.97 14.81 -1.35
N LEU A 86 -0.23 13.80 -1.81
CA LEU A 86 1.22 13.75 -1.63
C LEU A 86 1.93 14.93 -2.33
N LEU A 87 1.52 15.30 -3.56
CA LEU A 87 2.05 16.48 -4.27
C LEU A 87 1.79 17.78 -3.51
N VAL A 88 0.56 17.98 -3.05
CA VAL A 88 0.17 19.19 -2.30
C VAL A 88 0.94 19.28 -0.99
N LEU A 89 0.95 18.20 -0.20
CA LEU A 89 1.65 18.18 1.08
C LEU A 89 3.16 18.29 0.91
N TYR A 90 3.74 17.72 -0.15
CA TYR A 90 5.14 17.95 -0.48
C TYR A 90 5.41 19.44 -0.76
N SER A 91 4.53 20.10 -1.51
CA SER A 91 4.75 21.50 -1.93
C SER A 91 4.66 22.49 -0.77
N PHE A 92 3.76 22.26 0.19
CA PHE A 92 3.49 23.21 1.27
C PHE A 92 3.98 22.78 2.65
N LEU A 93 4.16 21.48 2.88
CA LEU A 93 4.34 20.90 4.22
C LEU A 93 5.47 19.86 4.27
N TYR A 94 6.39 19.84 3.30
CA TYR A 94 7.53 18.93 3.33
C TYR A 94 8.30 19.02 4.65
N ASP A 95 8.75 17.87 5.16
CA ASP A 95 9.50 17.73 6.42
C ASP A 95 8.75 18.16 7.70
N THR A 96 7.43 18.34 7.62
CA THR A 96 6.58 18.58 8.79
C THR A 96 5.91 17.28 9.27
N LEU A 97 5.41 17.28 10.52
CA LEU A 97 4.64 16.16 11.08
C LEU A 97 3.42 15.79 10.21
N PRO A 98 2.60 16.74 9.71
CA PRO A 98 1.51 16.43 8.78
C PRO A 98 1.96 15.65 7.54
N PHE A 99 3.08 16.02 6.92
CA PHE A 99 3.60 15.31 5.76
C PHE A 99 4.00 13.88 6.12
N PHE A 100 4.70 13.70 7.25
CA PHE A 100 5.08 12.37 7.71
C PHE A 100 3.86 11.49 7.97
N TYR A 101 2.83 11.99 8.67
CA TYR A 101 1.62 11.21 9.00
C TYR A 101 0.72 10.94 7.80
N TYR A 102 0.84 11.72 6.73
CA TYR A 102 0.15 11.41 5.48
C TYR A 102 0.64 10.10 4.84
N LEU A 103 1.91 9.74 5.02
CA LEU A 103 2.50 8.53 4.42
C LEU A 103 1.87 7.22 4.96
N PRO A 104 1.79 6.96 6.28
CA PRO A 104 1.08 5.79 6.81
C PRO A 104 -0.43 5.87 6.56
N PHE A 105 -1.03 7.07 6.56
CA PHE A 105 -2.43 7.24 6.16
C PHE A 105 -2.68 6.75 4.73
N MET A 106 -1.85 7.19 3.77
CA MET A 106 -1.95 6.83 2.36
C MET A 106 -1.79 5.32 2.16
N VAL A 107 -0.79 4.71 2.83
CA VAL A 107 -0.57 3.26 2.82
C VAL A 107 -1.74 2.51 3.49
N GLY A 108 -2.38 3.09 4.50
CA GLY A 108 -3.59 2.57 5.13
C GLY A 108 -4.78 2.54 4.17
N VAL A 109 -5.05 3.66 3.49
CA VAL A 109 -6.11 3.74 2.46
C VAL A 109 -5.86 2.70 1.37
N GLU A 110 -4.63 2.59 0.88
CA GLU A 110 -4.26 1.64 -0.17
C GLU A 110 -4.53 0.19 0.24
N ASN A 111 -4.12 -0.20 1.45
CA ASN A 111 -4.27 -1.57 1.93
C ASN A 111 -5.73 -1.96 2.20
N GLY A 112 -6.60 -1.03 2.58
CA GLY A 112 -8.00 -1.34 2.84
C GLY A 112 -8.89 -1.30 1.60
N LEU A 113 -8.45 -0.72 0.48
CA LEU A 113 -9.20 -0.72 -0.77
C LEU A 113 -9.36 -2.13 -1.37
N PHE A 114 -8.31 -2.95 -1.32
CA PHE A 114 -8.26 -4.25 -2.00
C PHE A 114 -8.45 -5.38 -0.97
N ILE A 115 -9.68 -5.85 -0.78
CA ILE A 115 -9.97 -6.81 0.29
C ILE A 115 -9.69 -8.25 -0.15
N SER A 116 -10.26 -8.72 -1.26
CA SER A 116 -9.93 -10.04 -1.79
C SER A 116 -10.09 -10.15 -3.31
N TYR A 117 -9.29 -10.99 -3.94
CA TYR A 117 -9.37 -11.31 -5.35
C TYR A 117 -9.33 -12.83 -5.52
N LYS A 118 -10.42 -13.43 -6.02
CA LYS A 118 -10.55 -14.89 -6.22
C LYS A 118 -10.13 -15.72 -4.99
N GLY A 119 -10.60 -15.30 -3.82
CA GLY A 119 -10.30 -15.95 -2.54
C GLY A 119 -8.92 -15.67 -1.95
N VAL A 120 -8.09 -14.84 -2.60
CA VAL A 120 -6.80 -14.35 -2.04
C VAL A 120 -7.04 -12.97 -1.43
N VAL A 121 -6.65 -12.76 -0.18
CA VAL A 121 -6.69 -11.44 0.45
C VAL A 121 -5.52 -10.60 -0.06
N VAL A 122 -5.77 -9.46 -0.72
CA VAL A 122 -4.73 -8.70 -1.43
C VAL A 122 -4.36 -7.43 -0.66
N ARG A 123 -3.36 -7.50 0.21
CA ARG A 123 -2.81 -6.33 0.91
C ARG A 123 -1.46 -5.96 0.30
N THR A 124 -1.31 -4.73 -0.18
CA THR A 124 -0.20 -4.33 -1.05
C THR A 124 1.14 -4.23 -0.31
N SER A 125 1.11 -3.96 1.00
CA SER A 125 2.32 -3.86 1.82
C SER A 125 2.43 -4.90 2.94
N HIS A 126 1.48 -5.83 3.04
CA HIS A 126 1.44 -6.84 4.11
C HIS A 126 2.25 -8.09 3.72
N ILE A 127 3.57 -7.91 3.58
CA ILE A 127 4.49 -8.93 3.04
C ILE A 127 4.55 -10.19 3.92
N THR A 128 4.47 -10.06 5.24
CA THR A 128 4.40 -11.22 6.14
C THR A 128 3.17 -12.08 5.83
N GLY A 129 2.02 -11.46 5.55
CA GLY A 129 0.83 -12.19 5.11
C GLY A 129 1.05 -12.89 3.77
N SER A 130 1.58 -12.18 2.77
CA SER A 130 1.88 -12.79 1.47
C SER A 130 2.85 -13.97 1.56
N LEU A 131 3.85 -13.90 2.44
CA LEU A 131 4.81 -14.98 2.67
C LEU A 131 4.13 -16.21 3.30
N THR A 132 3.29 -15.99 4.32
CA THR A 132 2.51 -17.06 4.95
C THR A 132 1.55 -17.71 3.95
N ASP A 133 0.80 -16.91 3.20
CA ASP A 133 -0.15 -17.39 2.18
C ASP A 133 0.57 -18.20 1.11
N MET A 134 1.74 -17.73 0.65
CA MET A 134 2.58 -18.47 -0.30
C MET A 134 2.97 -19.85 0.25
N GLY A 135 3.41 -19.92 1.51
CA GLY A 135 3.76 -21.18 2.17
C GLY A 135 2.56 -22.14 2.25
N VAL A 136 1.38 -21.64 2.59
CA VAL A 136 0.13 -22.42 2.62
C VAL A 136 -0.22 -22.96 1.23
N TYR A 137 -0.16 -22.13 0.19
CA TYR A 137 -0.48 -22.55 -1.18
C TYR A 137 0.55 -23.52 -1.76
N ILE A 138 1.84 -23.39 -1.41
CA ILE A 138 2.85 -24.41 -1.72
C ILE A 138 2.48 -25.74 -1.06
N GLY A 139 2.10 -25.71 0.22
CA GLY A 139 1.62 -26.90 0.94
C GLY A 139 0.39 -27.54 0.29
N HIS A 140 -0.53 -26.75 -0.24
CA HIS A 140 -1.68 -27.24 -1.01
C HIS A 140 -1.25 -27.91 -2.32
N CYS A 141 -0.33 -27.30 -3.07
CA CYS A 141 0.20 -27.86 -4.31
C CYS A 141 0.89 -29.21 -4.08
N ILE A 142 1.66 -29.34 -2.99
CA ILE A 142 2.30 -30.60 -2.59
C ILE A 142 1.26 -31.69 -2.32
N LYS A 143 0.10 -31.33 -1.75
CA LYS A 143 -1.04 -32.24 -1.52
C LYS A 143 -1.88 -32.53 -2.78
N GLY A 144 -1.42 -32.08 -3.96
CA GLY A 144 -2.12 -32.32 -5.24
C GLY A 144 -3.20 -31.29 -5.60
N LYS A 145 -3.42 -30.25 -4.78
CA LYS A 145 -4.35 -29.15 -5.09
C LYS A 145 -3.74 -28.15 -6.07
N THR A 146 -3.67 -28.56 -7.33
CA THR A 146 -2.98 -27.78 -8.37
C THR A 146 -3.70 -26.48 -8.75
N GLU A 147 -4.96 -26.33 -8.37
CA GLU A 147 -5.76 -25.10 -8.54
C GLU A 147 -5.19 -23.89 -7.79
N ASP A 148 -4.38 -24.11 -6.75
CA ASP A 148 -3.75 -23.04 -5.96
C ASP A 148 -2.39 -22.58 -6.51
N LYS A 149 -1.86 -23.23 -7.56
CA LYS A 149 -0.54 -22.89 -8.13
C LYS A 149 -0.42 -21.42 -8.51
N TRP A 150 -1.46 -20.84 -9.11
CA TRP A 150 -1.44 -19.42 -9.50
C TRP A 150 -1.34 -18.48 -8.29
N LYS A 151 -1.86 -18.88 -7.13
CA LYS A 151 -1.81 -18.09 -5.90
C LYS A 151 -0.39 -18.02 -5.34
N VAL A 152 0.39 -19.09 -5.47
CA VAL A 152 1.84 -19.10 -5.16
C VAL A 152 2.57 -18.04 -5.97
N TYR A 153 2.38 -18.06 -7.30
CA TYR A 153 3.00 -17.07 -8.18
C TYR A 153 2.52 -15.65 -7.90
N PHE A 154 1.24 -15.47 -7.54
CA PHE A 154 0.70 -14.18 -7.15
C PHE A 154 1.40 -13.63 -5.90
N CYS A 155 1.51 -14.43 -4.83
CA CYS A 155 2.22 -14.02 -3.61
C CYS A 155 3.71 -13.76 -3.85
N LEU A 156 4.38 -14.59 -4.66
CA LEU A 156 5.78 -14.35 -5.03
C LEU A 156 5.93 -13.02 -5.77
N PHE A 157 5.04 -12.74 -6.73
CA PHE A 157 5.07 -11.48 -7.48
C PHE A 157 4.83 -10.27 -6.59
N THR A 158 3.91 -10.33 -5.61
CA THR A 158 3.69 -9.20 -4.68
C THR A 158 4.93 -8.93 -3.81
N ILE A 159 5.59 -10.00 -3.32
CA ILE A 159 6.84 -9.89 -2.54
C ILE A 159 7.94 -9.24 -3.39
N LEU A 160 8.19 -9.76 -4.60
CA LEU A 160 9.22 -9.24 -5.49
C LEU A 160 8.94 -7.80 -5.93
N ALA A 161 7.68 -7.47 -6.22
CA ALA A 161 7.28 -6.11 -6.57
C ALA A 161 7.53 -5.13 -5.42
N PHE A 162 7.21 -5.50 -4.19
CA PHE A 162 7.50 -4.69 -3.00
C PHE A 162 9.01 -4.51 -2.79
N MET A 163 9.78 -5.59 -2.92
CA MET A 163 11.23 -5.54 -2.81
C MET A 163 11.86 -4.63 -3.86
N ALA A 164 11.46 -4.78 -5.13
CA ALA A 164 11.90 -3.91 -6.22
C ALA A 164 11.52 -2.45 -5.94
N GLY A 165 10.29 -2.21 -5.48
CA GLY A 165 9.84 -0.88 -5.06
C GLY A 165 10.73 -0.26 -4.01
N GLY A 166 11.07 -1.02 -2.97
CA GLY A 166 11.97 -0.57 -1.91
C GLY A 166 13.38 -0.24 -2.42
N PHE A 167 13.93 -1.10 -3.28
CA PHE A 167 15.23 -0.85 -3.93
C PHE A 167 15.21 0.46 -4.72
N PHE A 168 14.26 0.62 -5.66
CA PHE A 168 14.17 1.85 -6.45
C PHE A 168 13.80 3.08 -5.62
N GLY A 169 13.07 2.92 -4.51
CA GLY A 169 12.79 3.99 -3.57
C GLY A 169 14.03 4.52 -2.88
N ILE A 170 14.90 3.62 -2.42
CA ILE A 170 16.18 4.00 -1.80
C ILE A 170 17.11 4.66 -2.82
N GLU A 171 17.26 4.07 -4.01
CA GLU A 171 18.07 4.67 -5.09
C GLU A 171 17.56 6.06 -5.47
N ALA A 172 16.25 6.20 -5.64
CA ALA A 172 15.63 7.50 -5.91
C ALA A 172 15.87 8.50 -4.76
N PHE A 173 15.81 8.07 -3.50
CA PHE A 173 16.09 8.93 -2.36
C PHE A 173 17.56 9.32 -2.26
N TYR A 174 18.50 8.47 -2.69
CA TYR A 174 19.92 8.85 -2.70
C TYR A 174 20.25 9.85 -3.80
N ILE A 175 19.69 9.66 -5.00
CA ILE A 175 19.92 10.51 -6.18
C ILE A 175 19.13 11.81 -6.06
N PHE A 176 17.82 11.72 -5.82
CA PHE A 176 16.88 12.83 -5.87
C PHE A 176 16.46 13.33 -4.49
N LYS A 177 16.99 12.79 -3.38
CA LYS A 177 16.69 13.28 -2.02
C LYS A 177 15.18 13.43 -1.77
N LYS A 178 14.71 14.64 -1.48
CA LYS A 178 13.30 14.90 -1.14
C LYS A 178 12.38 14.73 -2.33
N GLU A 179 12.87 14.99 -3.54
CA GLU A 179 12.12 14.88 -4.79
C GLU A 179 11.72 13.42 -5.10
N ALA A 180 12.31 12.43 -4.42
CA ALA A 180 11.86 11.05 -4.48
C ALA A 180 10.37 10.87 -4.09
N PHE A 181 9.83 11.73 -3.22
CA PHE A 181 8.40 11.73 -2.89
C PHE A 181 7.52 12.25 -4.03
N LEU A 182 8.03 13.17 -4.87
CA LEU A 182 7.32 13.62 -6.08
C LEU A 182 7.18 12.47 -7.07
N ILE A 183 8.24 11.66 -7.24
CA ILE A 183 8.20 10.47 -8.10
C ILE A 183 7.07 9.53 -7.65
N ALA A 184 6.99 9.23 -6.35
CA ALA A 184 5.89 8.41 -5.82
C ALA A 184 4.52 9.04 -6.12
N ALA A 185 4.38 10.35 -5.90
CA ALA A 185 3.14 11.07 -6.11
C ALA A 185 2.65 10.97 -7.57
N PHE A 186 3.54 11.20 -8.55
CA PHE A 186 3.23 11.03 -9.96
C PHE A 186 2.94 9.58 -10.33
N LEU A 187 3.64 8.61 -9.74
CA LEU A 187 3.35 7.19 -9.98
C LEU A 187 1.97 6.79 -9.45
N TYR A 188 1.53 7.27 -8.28
CA TYR A 188 0.17 7.05 -7.78
C TYR A 188 -0.90 7.62 -8.71
N ILE A 189 -0.70 8.83 -9.21
CA ILE A 189 -1.60 9.43 -10.22
C ILE A 189 -1.61 8.58 -11.49
N GLY A 190 -0.43 8.15 -11.96
CA GLY A 190 -0.27 7.27 -13.12
C GLY A 190 -0.98 5.93 -12.96
N VAL A 191 -0.93 5.30 -11.77
CA VAL A 191 -1.72 4.09 -11.45
C VAL A 191 -3.20 4.36 -11.65
N GLY A 192 -3.72 5.45 -11.09
CA GLY A 192 -5.13 5.77 -11.16
C GLY A 192 -5.60 6.05 -12.59
N LEU A 193 -4.82 6.79 -13.38
CA LEU A 193 -5.11 7.03 -14.79
C LEU A 193 -5.08 5.73 -15.61
N THR A 194 -4.05 4.91 -15.41
CA THR A 194 -3.92 3.61 -16.09
C THR A 194 -5.09 2.69 -15.73
N TYR A 195 -5.53 2.69 -14.47
CA TYR A 195 -6.70 1.96 -14.02
C TYR A 195 -7.96 2.39 -14.77
N PHE A 196 -8.18 3.69 -14.96
CA PHE A 196 -9.32 4.18 -15.74
C PHE A 196 -9.24 3.75 -17.21
N THR A 197 -8.06 3.77 -17.83
CA THR A 197 -7.87 3.27 -19.20
C THR A 197 -8.19 1.77 -19.30
N ILE A 198 -7.69 0.96 -18.37
CA ILE A 198 -7.98 -0.49 -18.31
C ILE A 198 -9.48 -0.71 -18.14
N ARG A 199 -10.10 0.03 -17.23
CA ARG A 199 -11.54 -0.05 -16.97
C ARG A 199 -12.36 0.29 -18.20
N GLN A 200 -12.04 1.36 -18.91
CA GLN A 200 -12.74 1.73 -20.15
C GLN A 200 -12.62 0.65 -21.23
N ARG A 201 -11.43 0.06 -21.40
CA ARG A 201 -11.23 -1.05 -22.33
C ARG A 201 -12.03 -2.28 -21.94
N TYR A 202 -12.02 -2.64 -20.66
CA TYR A 202 -12.78 -3.78 -20.14
C TYR A 202 -14.30 -3.60 -20.34
N GLN A 203 -14.82 -2.40 -20.11
CA GLN A 203 -16.23 -2.08 -20.34
C GLN A 203 -16.62 -2.18 -21.83
N LYS A 204 -15.73 -1.76 -22.75
CA LYS A 204 -15.98 -1.87 -24.20
C LYS A 204 -16.00 -3.32 -24.70
N VAL A 205 -15.15 -4.19 -24.15
CA VAL A 205 -15.05 -5.60 -24.58
C VAL A 205 -16.23 -6.46 -24.12
N ILE A 206 -16.78 -6.20 -22.93
CA ILE A 206 -17.83 -7.04 -22.33
C ILE A 206 -19.25 -6.47 -22.59
N GLY A 207 -19.38 -5.29 -23.21
CA GLY A 207 -20.66 -4.79 -23.71
C GLY A 207 -21.74 -4.52 -22.65
N TYR A 208 -21.36 -4.10 -21.43
CA TYR A 208 -22.35 -3.74 -20.41
C TYR A 208 -22.77 -2.27 -20.52
N PRO A 209 -24.07 -1.98 -20.74
CA PRO A 209 -24.64 -0.67 -20.46
C PRO A 209 -24.73 -0.48 -18.93
N ASP A 210 -24.27 0.66 -18.45
CA ASP A 210 -24.53 1.20 -17.12
C ASP A 210 -24.36 0.27 -15.91
N LEU A 211 -23.12 0.19 -15.41
CA LEU A 211 -22.91 0.16 -13.96
C LEU A 211 -23.35 1.52 -13.41
N LYS A 212 -24.67 1.65 -13.18
CA LYS A 212 -25.28 2.76 -12.45
C LYS A 212 -24.46 3.02 -11.18
N LEU A 213 -24.11 4.30 -11.03
CA LEU A 213 -23.63 4.99 -9.82
C LEU A 213 -23.74 4.15 -8.55
N TYR A 214 -22.60 3.74 -7.98
CA TYR A 214 -22.25 3.64 -6.54
C TYR A 214 -20.78 3.17 -6.43
#